data_AF-A0A1Q3K8M9-F1
#
_entry.id   AF-A0A1Q3K8M9-F1
#
_cell.length_a   1.000
_cell.length_b   1.000
_cell.length_c   1.000
_cell.angle_alpha   90.00
_cell.angle_beta   90.00
_cell.angle_gamma   90.00
#
_symmetry.space_group_name_H-M   'P 1'
#
loop_
_entity.id
_entity.type
_entity.pdbx_description
1 polymer ?
#
loop_
_entity_poly.entity_id
_entity_poly.type
_entity_poly.pdbx_seq_one_letter_code
_entity_poly.pdbx_strand_id
1 'polypeptide(L)'
;MKIALAQQNYHIGNFEANTEKIIEGIARAKEAGADLIIFPELSVCGYPPRDFLEFNDFINKCYDAVDTIREHADTIGVLLGAPTRNENTDGKDLFNSAYLLYEKQVKGVINKTLLPNYDIFDEYRYFEPASEWSVLEFKGKKLAVTICEDIWNMGDNPLYRVTPMEELIKFQPDIMLNLSASPYNYAQDVVRNSIVKAHTLKYNLPMVYCNAVGSQTEIVFDGGSLVYDKAGNKIAEAKYFEEDFLMVDLNELVSKEALQKTEADVDIYFSARDVRAGRNTLDYLRDEKNISEIHQALILGIRDYFSKMGFKKAILGSSGGIDSAVVLALAVEALGKENVTAVLMPSQYSTGHSVNDAEQLSKTLDNPYHVIPIKGIYDAFLTELHPLFKDLPFSIAEENIQARTRGNLLMAIANKFGYILLNTSNKSELAVGYGTLYGDMAGGLSVLGDVYKTQVYALANYINREKEIIPNHIITKAPSAELRPNQKDSDSLPDYGDLDTILFEYIEDRLDPKEIIALGYDEKLVNRILRLVNINEYKRNQFCPIIRVSYKAFGVGRRMPIVGKYLS
;
A
#
# COMPACT_ATOMS: atom_id res chain seq x y z
N MET A 1 20.61 -28.18 -3.41
CA MET A 1 20.79 -26.97 -4.25
C MET A 1 20.42 -25.80 -3.35
N LYS A 2 21.37 -24.91 -3.08
CA LYS A 2 21.17 -23.77 -2.18
C LYS A 2 20.56 -22.59 -2.93
N ILE A 3 19.47 -22.03 -2.41
CA ILE A 3 18.70 -20.97 -3.03
C ILE A 3 18.72 -19.75 -2.11
N ALA A 4 19.14 -18.61 -2.66
CA ALA A 4 19.05 -17.31 -2.03
C ALA A 4 17.77 -16.59 -2.47
N LEU A 5 17.09 -15.92 -1.55
CA LEU A 5 16.02 -14.97 -1.85
C LEU A 5 16.50 -13.57 -1.49
N ALA A 6 16.43 -12.65 -2.44
CA ALA A 6 16.80 -11.25 -2.22
C ALA A 6 15.54 -10.38 -2.19
N GLN A 7 15.00 -10.16 -1.00
CA GLN A 7 13.90 -9.23 -0.79
C GLN A 7 14.43 -7.80 -0.76
N GLN A 8 14.26 -7.09 -1.86
CA GLN A 8 14.88 -5.78 -2.10
C GLN A 8 13.86 -4.70 -2.47
N ASN A 9 14.25 -3.46 -2.21
CA ASN A 9 13.49 -2.25 -2.49
C ASN A 9 14.02 -1.52 -3.72
N TYR A 10 13.23 -1.55 -4.80
CA TYR A 10 13.58 -0.98 -6.09
C TYR A 10 12.93 0.40 -6.31
N HIS A 11 13.59 1.20 -7.14
CA HIS A 11 13.12 2.51 -7.57
C HIS A 11 12.77 2.45 -9.05
N ILE A 12 11.49 2.70 -9.37
CA ILE A 12 10.98 2.62 -10.74
C ILE A 12 11.79 3.48 -11.71
N GLY A 13 12.33 2.85 -12.75
CA GLY A 13 13.13 3.50 -13.79
C GLY A 13 14.54 3.95 -13.40
N ASN A 14 14.97 3.73 -12.15
CA ASN A 14 16.35 3.97 -11.73
C ASN A 14 17.20 2.72 -12.00
N PHE A 15 17.53 2.50 -13.27
CA PHE A 15 18.25 1.31 -13.73
C PHE A 15 19.62 1.19 -13.08
N GLU A 16 20.32 2.30 -12.86
CA GLU A 16 21.64 2.34 -12.23
C GLU A 16 21.58 1.77 -10.81
N ALA A 17 20.72 2.31 -9.95
CA ALA A 17 20.61 1.88 -8.56
C ALA A 17 20.03 0.46 -8.43
N ASN A 18 19.03 0.11 -9.25
CA ASN A 18 18.44 -1.23 -9.22
C ASN A 18 19.47 -2.29 -9.67
N THR A 19 20.21 -2.02 -10.75
CA THR A 19 21.25 -2.91 -11.28
C THR A 19 22.36 -3.13 -10.25
N GLU A 20 22.86 -2.06 -9.64
CA GLU A 20 23.88 -2.14 -8.58
C GLU A 20 23.38 -3.00 -7.42
N LYS A 21 22.16 -2.74 -6.93
CA LYS A 21 21.55 -3.49 -5.83
C LYS A 21 21.35 -4.99 -6.15
N ILE A 22 20.99 -5.33 -7.39
CA ILE A 22 20.88 -6.72 -7.86
C ILE A 22 22.27 -7.37 -7.88
N ILE A 23 23.29 -6.69 -8.39
CA ILE A 23 24.67 -7.18 -8.43
C ILE A 23 25.22 -7.41 -7.02
N GLU A 24 24.95 -6.53 -6.08
CA GLU A 24 25.29 -6.71 -4.65
C GLU A 24 24.61 -7.95 -4.06
N GLY A 25 23.33 -8.15 -4.38
CA GLY A 25 22.58 -9.36 -3.98
C GLY A 25 23.23 -10.63 -4.53
N ILE A 26 23.62 -10.63 -5.81
CA ILE A 26 24.34 -11.74 -6.45
C ILE A 26 25.67 -12.01 -5.75
N ALA A 27 26.45 -10.96 -5.47
CA ALA A 27 27.75 -11.09 -4.80
C ALA A 27 27.58 -11.70 -3.40
N ARG A 28 26.62 -11.22 -2.61
CA ARG A 28 26.29 -11.76 -1.28
C ARG A 28 25.88 -13.23 -1.35
N ALA A 29 25.08 -13.61 -2.35
CA ALA A 29 24.66 -15.01 -2.53
C ALA A 29 25.83 -15.93 -2.90
N LYS A 30 26.76 -15.49 -3.75
CA LYS A 30 27.99 -16.25 -4.04
C LYS A 30 28.83 -16.46 -2.79
N GLU A 31 29.02 -15.42 -1.99
CA GLU A 31 29.76 -15.50 -0.72
C GLU A 31 29.11 -16.49 0.25
N ALA A 32 27.77 -16.50 0.31
CA ALA A 32 26.99 -17.47 1.10
C ALA A 32 26.98 -18.90 0.50
N GLY A 33 27.60 -19.11 -0.67
CA GLY A 33 27.66 -20.39 -1.36
C GLY A 33 26.34 -20.83 -1.96
N ALA A 34 25.49 -19.89 -2.39
CA ALA A 34 24.25 -20.18 -3.09
C ALA A 34 24.51 -20.73 -4.51
N ASP A 35 23.66 -21.64 -4.96
CA ASP A 35 23.65 -22.13 -6.33
C ASP A 35 22.77 -21.27 -7.24
N LEU A 36 21.69 -20.73 -6.68
CA LEU A 36 20.65 -19.93 -7.35
C LEU A 36 20.28 -18.75 -6.46
N ILE A 37 20.05 -17.57 -7.03
CA ILE A 37 19.44 -16.42 -6.36
C ILE A 37 18.17 -15.98 -7.09
N ILE A 38 17.15 -15.59 -6.35
CA ILE A 38 15.84 -15.16 -6.86
C ILE A 38 15.57 -13.73 -6.43
N PHE A 39 15.18 -12.90 -7.40
CA PHE A 39 14.76 -11.52 -7.20
C PHE A 39 13.25 -11.35 -7.44
N PRO A 40 12.63 -10.28 -6.92
CA PRO A 40 11.22 -9.96 -7.14
C PRO A 40 10.82 -9.74 -8.60
N GLU A 41 9.51 -9.69 -8.82
CA GLU A 41 8.89 -9.35 -10.11
C GLU A 41 9.33 -7.97 -10.62
N LEU A 42 9.66 -7.88 -11.91
CA LEU A 42 10.14 -6.66 -12.59
C LEU A 42 11.26 -5.90 -11.84
N SER A 43 12.08 -6.59 -11.05
CA SER A 43 13.14 -6.01 -10.22
C SER A 43 14.10 -5.08 -10.98
N VAL A 44 14.35 -5.34 -12.27
CA VAL A 44 15.25 -4.51 -13.10
C VAL A 44 14.73 -3.07 -13.22
N CYS A 45 13.44 -2.91 -13.53
CA CYS A 45 12.84 -1.62 -13.79
C CYS A 45 11.97 -1.09 -12.64
N GLY A 46 11.73 -1.90 -11.61
CA GLY A 46 10.83 -1.63 -10.50
C GLY A 46 9.36 -1.83 -10.88
N TYR A 47 8.50 -2.01 -9.86
CA TYR A 47 7.07 -2.31 -10.05
C TYR A 47 6.17 -1.34 -9.28
N PRO A 48 5.02 -0.88 -9.83
CA PRO A 48 4.56 -1.05 -11.22
C PRO A 48 5.06 0.10 -12.13
N PRO A 49 5.74 -0.16 -13.26
CA PRO A 49 6.32 0.89 -14.11
C PRO A 49 5.28 1.70 -14.92
N ARG A 50 4.04 1.22 -15.03
CA ARG A 50 2.93 1.87 -15.76
C ARG A 50 3.32 2.21 -17.21
N ASP A 51 2.89 3.36 -17.72
CA ASP A 51 3.11 3.79 -19.11
C ASP A 51 4.60 3.96 -19.49
N PHE A 52 5.55 3.82 -18.54
CA PHE A 52 6.95 3.66 -18.95
C PHE A 52 7.17 2.45 -19.88
N LEU A 53 6.31 1.44 -19.77
CA LEU A 53 6.30 0.29 -20.68
C LEU A 53 5.90 0.65 -22.12
N GLU A 54 5.31 1.81 -22.37
CA GLU A 54 4.98 2.26 -23.74
C GLU A 54 6.20 2.87 -24.46
N PHE A 55 7.33 3.12 -23.76
CA PHE A 55 8.52 3.72 -24.36
C PHE A 55 9.60 2.68 -24.69
N ASN A 56 9.97 2.61 -25.98
CA ASN A 56 11.06 1.73 -26.44
C ASN A 56 12.39 1.98 -25.74
N ASP A 57 12.72 3.23 -25.40
CA ASP A 57 13.95 3.56 -24.66
C ASP A 57 13.97 2.90 -23.27
N PHE A 58 12.84 2.92 -22.56
CA PHE A 58 12.72 2.28 -21.25
C PHE A 58 12.91 0.77 -21.33
N ILE A 59 12.33 0.13 -22.35
CA ILE A 59 12.50 -1.31 -22.60
C ILE A 59 13.96 -1.64 -22.97
N ASN A 60 14.60 -0.81 -23.80
CA ASN A 60 16.00 -1.00 -24.15
C ASN A 60 16.91 -0.87 -22.92
N LYS A 61 16.64 0.08 -22.02
CA LYS A 61 17.35 0.20 -20.73
C LYS A 61 17.15 -1.02 -19.83
N CYS A 62 15.98 -1.68 -19.88
CA CYS A 62 15.78 -2.96 -19.20
C CYS A 62 16.73 -4.03 -19.76
N TYR A 63 16.87 -4.11 -21.09
CA TYR A 63 17.79 -5.06 -21.73
C TYR A 63 19.26 -4.77 -21.38
N ASP A 64 19.69 -3.50 -21.46
CA ASP A 64 21.05 -3.10 -21.11
C ASP A 64 21.39 -3.46 -19.64
N ALA A 65 20.43 -3.27 -18.73
CA ALA A 65 20.56 -3.66 -17.34
C ALA A 65 20.66 -5.18 -17.17
N VAL A 66 19.80 -5.96 -17.86
CA VAL A 66 19.88 -7.43 -17.85
C VAL A 66 21.24 -7.91 -18.37
N ASP A 67 21.75 -7.34 -19.45
CA ASP A 67 23.07 -7.69 -20.00
C ASP A 67 24.19 -7.36 -19.02
N THR A 68 24.11 -6.24 -18.32
CA THR A 68 25.07 -5.87 -17.26
C THR A 68 25.02 -6.87 -16.10
N ILE A 69 23.83 -7.19 -15.59
CA ILE A 69 23.62 -8.14 -14.49
C ILE A 69 24.12 -9.54 -14.86
N ARG A 70 23.88 -9.96 -16.10
CA ARG A 70 24.28 -11.26 -16.64
C ARG A 70 25.78 -11.51 -16.52
N GLU A 71 26.62 -10.48 -16.66
CA GLU A 71 28.07 -10.62 -16.49
C GLU A 71 28.48 -11.04 -15.07
N HIS A 72 27.61 -10.82 -14.09
CA HIS A 72 27.79 -11.27 -12.71
C HIS A 72 27.17 -12.65 -12.43
N ALA A 73 26.47 -13.26 -13.38
CA ALA A 73 25.91 -14.62 -13.28
C ALA A 73 26.88 -15.70 -13.83
N ASP A 74 28.16 -15.65 -13.44
CA ASP A 74 29.20 -16.54 -13.95
C ASP A 74 29.18 -17.95 -13.33
N THR A 75 28.97 -18.03 -12.02
CA THR A 75 29.10 -19.23 -11.17
C THR A 75 27.83 -19.55 -10.39
N ILE A 76 26.83 -18.67 -10.46
CA ILE A 76 25.55 -18.74 -9.77
C ILE A 76 24.42 -18.53 -10.77
N GLY A 77 23.33 -19.28 -10.63
CA GLY A 77 22.10 -19.03 -11.38
C GLY A 77 21.41 -17.78 -10.82
N VAL A 78 20.88 -16.93 -11.68
CA VAL A 78 20.17 -15.71 -11.29
C VAL A 78 18.79 -15.72 -11.92
N LEU A 79 17.74 -15.77 -11.10
CA LEU A 79 16.35 -15.65 -11.53
C LEU A 79 15.85 -14.23 -11.30
N LEU A 80 15.58 -13.50 -12.38
CA LEU A 80 15.45 -12.04 -12.39
C LEU A 80 14.20 -11.57 -13.15
N GLY A 81 13.44 -10.61 -12.60
CA GLY A 81 12.25 -10.06 -13.24
C GLY A 81 12.55 -8.84 -14.14
N ALA A 82 12.09 -8.87 -15.41
CA ALA A 82 12.17 -7.76 -16.36
C ALA A 82 11.14 -7.94 -17.52
N PRO A 83 10.76 -6.88 -18.26
CA PRO A 83 9.91 -7.04 -19.43
C PRO A 83 10.68 -7.68 -20.60
N THR A 84 10.00 -8.51 -21.41
CA THR A 84 10.50 -9.00 -22.71
C THR A 84 9.57 -8.53 -23.82
N ARG A 85 10.07 -8.50 -25.07
CA ARG A 85 9.24 -8.22 -26.25
C ARG A 85 8.54 -9.47 -26.72
N ASN A 86 7.29 -9.30 -27.13
CA ASN A 86 6.57 -10.30 -27.88
C ASN A 86 7.06 -10.27 -29.34
N GLU A 87 7.61 -11.39 -29.81
CA GLU A 87 8.07 -11.54 -31.20
C GLU A 87 6.91 -11.85 -32.16
N ASN A 88 5.74 -12.25 -31.63
CA ASN A 88 4.53 -12.39 -32.42
C ASN A 88 3.96 -11.00 -32.75
N THR A 89 3.54 -10.83 -34.00
CA THR A 89 2.88 -9.60 -34.46
C THR A 89 1.47 -9.43 -33.91
N ASP A 90 0.85 -10.51 -33.44
CA ASP A 90 -0.45 -10.49 -32.80
C ASP A 90 -0.30 -10.39 -31.26
N GLY A 91 -1.20 -9.63 -30.62
CA GLY A 91 -1.22 -9.42 -29.17
C GLY A 91 -0.58 -8.11 -28.73
N LYS A 92 -0.21 -8.01 -27.45
CA LYS A 92 0.57 -6.90 -26.88
C LYS A 92 2.06 -7.07 -27.15
N ASP A 93 2.76 -5.95 -27.19
CA ASP A 93 4.19 -5.90 -27.58
C ASP A 93 5.14 -6.47 -26.52
N LEU A 94 4.67 -6.70 -25.30
CA LEU A 94 5.53 -7.04 -24.16
C LEU A 94 4.97 -8.21 -23.35
N PHE A 95 5.86 -8.94 -22.68
CA PHE A 95 5.54 -9.86 -21.58
C PHE A 95 6.19 -9.38 -20.28
N ASN A 96 5.51 -9.59 -19.15
CA ASN A 96 6.14 -9.56 -17.83
C ASN A 96 6.88 -10.88 -17.62
N SER A 97 8.20 -10.86 -17.44
CA SER A 97 9.03 -12.06 -17.61
C SER A 97 10.04 -12.29 -16.49
N ALA A 98 10.40 -13.54 -16.30
CA ALA A 98 11.47 -14.01 -15.43
C ALA A 98 12.59 -14.63 -16.26
N TYR A 99 13.80 -14.10 -16.14
CA TYR A 99 15.00 -14.56 -16.82
C TYR A 99 15.80 -15.50 -15.91
N LEU A 100 16.29 -16.62 -16.44
CA LEU A 100 17.36 -17.38 -15.81
C LEU A 100 18.69 -17.04 -16.48
N LEU A 101 19.59 -16.41 -15.74
CA LEU A 101 20.95 -16.09 -16.15
C LEU A 101 21.93 -17.08 -15.50
N TYR A 102 22.87 -17.62 -16.27
CA TYR A 102 23.95 -18.48 -15.76
C TYR A 102 25.08 -18.58 -16.78
N GLU A 103 26.32 -18.77 -16.34
CA GLU A 103 27.52 -18.77 -17.21
C GLU A 103 27.58 -17.53 -18.12
N LYS A 104 27.11 -16.38 -17.60
CA LYS A 104 27.00 -15.13 -18.35
C LYS A 104 26.13 -15.22 -19.61
N GLN A 105 25.12 -16.08 -19.59
CA GLN A 105 24.17 -16.26 -20.68
C GLN A 105 22.74 -16.25 -20.16
N VAL A 106 21.80 -15.84 -21.00
CA VAL A 106 20.37 -16.09 -20.78
C VAL A 106 20.12 -17.57 -21.11
N LYS A 107 19.80 -18.38 -20.10
CA LYS A 107 19.53 -19.82 -20.27
C LYS A 107 18.05 -20.11 -20.54
N GLY A 108 17.16 -19.19 -20.17
CA GLY A 108 15.74 -19.30 -20.44
C GLY A 108 14.95 -18.10 -19.93
N VAL A 109 13.72 -17.97 -20.40
CA VAL A 109 12.77 -16.91 -20.06
C VAL A 109 11.41 -17.55 -19.87
N ILE A 110 10.72 -17.16 -18.79
CA ILE A 110 9.33 -17.55 -18.51
C ILE A 110 8.49 -16.29 -18.46
N ASN A 111 7.36 -16.30 -19.16
CA ASN A 111 6.44 -15.17 -19.23
C ASN A 111 5.26 -15.39 -18.28
N LYS A 112 4.80 -14.33 -17.62
CA LYS A 112 3.65 -14.33 -16.73
C LYS A 112 2.39 -14.68 -17.52
N THR A 113 1.53 -15.53 -16.94
CA THR A 113 0.31 -15.97 -17.62
C THR A 113 -0.91 -15.21 -17.14
N LEU A 114 -1.10 -15.14 -15.83
CA LEU A 114 -2.24 -14.45 -15.25
C LEU A 114 -1.87 -12.98 -15.09
N LEU A 115 -2.57 -12.11 -15.81
CA LEU A 115 -2.33 -10.67 -15.75
C LEU A 115 -3.45 -10.00 -14.94
N PRO A 116 -3.18 -9.52 -13.72
CA PRO A 116 -4.20 -8.87 -12.92
C PRO A 116 -4.61 -7.54 -13.56
N ASN A 117 -5.92 -7.34 -13.70
CA ASN A 117 -6.53 -6.13 -14.27
C ASN A 117 -7.72 -5.66 -13.42
N TYR A 118 -7.52 -5.72 -12.11
CA TYR A 118 -8.50 -5.37 -11.09
C TYR A 118 -7.81 -4.64 -9.93
N ASP A 119 -8.62 -3.93 -9.13
CA ASP A 119 -8.15 -3.11 -8.03
C ASP A 119 -7.05 -2.11 -8.47
N ILE A 120 -5.81 -2.30 -8.03
CA ILE A 120 -4.67 -1.42 -8.33
C ILE A 120 -3.89 -1.81 -9.60
N PHE A 121 -4.22 -2.95 -10.20
CA PHE A 121 -3.46 -3.52 -11.31
C PHE A 121 -4.14 -3.25 -12.66
N ASP A 122 -3.33 -2.91 -13.66
CA ASP A 122 -3.74 -2.76 -15.06
C ASP A 122 -2.76 -3.50 -15.99
N GLU A 123 -2.27 -4.68 -15.61
CA GLU A 123 -1.21 -5.36 -16.38
C GLU A 123 -1.64 -5.75 -17.80
N TYR A 124 -2.92 -6.08 -17.99
CA TYR A 124 -3.48 -6.41 -19.30
C TYR A 124 -3.45 -5.22 -20.28
N ARG A 125 -3.24 -3.99 -19.76
CA ARG A 125 -2.98 -2.83 -20.61
C ARG A 125 -1.66 -2.99 -21.37
N TYR A 126 -0.62 -3.47 -20.69
CA TYR A 126 0.77 -3.41 -21.14
C TYR A 126 1.33 -4.74 -21.63
N PHE A 127 0.91 -5.85 -21.03
CA PHE A 127 1.50 -7.17 -21.26
C PHE A 127 0.54 -8.13 -21.95
N GLU A 128 1.11 -9.03 -22.75
CA GLU A 128 0.44 -10.20 -23.31
C GLU A 128 0.52 -11.35 -22.30
N PRO A 129 -0.56 -12.13 -22.07
CA PRO A 129 -0.46 -13.34 -21.25
C PRO A 129 0.31 -14.44 -21.99
N ALA A 130 1.14 -15.19 -21.27
CA ALA A 130 1.77 -16.38 -21.84
C ALA A 130 0.74 -17.43 -22.29
N SER A 131 1.00 -18.06 -23.45
CA SER A 131 0.19 -19.16 -24.00
C SER A 131 0.95 -20.48 -24.14
N GLU A 132 2.25 -20.46 -23.85
CA GLU A 132 3.14 -21.61 -23.92
C GLU A 132 3.73 -21.93 -22.55
N TRP A 133 3.98 -23.21 -22.30
CA TRP A 133 4.36 -23.72 -20.98
C TRP A 133 5.69 -24.45 -21.06
N SER A 134 6.61 -24.11 -20.17
CA SER A 134 7.88 -24.80 -20.02
C SER A 134 8.40 -24.68 -18.60
N VAL A 135 9.36 -25.54 -18.23
CA VAL A 135 10.12 -25.43 -16.98
C VAL A 135 11.56 -25.09 -17.33
N LEU A 136 12.24 -24.38 -16.43
CA LEU A 136 13.66 -24.11 -16.60
C LEU A 136 14.49 -25.25 -16.00
N GLU A 137 15.54 -25.68 -16.68
CA GLU A 137 16.47 -26.69 -16.15
C GLU A 137 17.72 -26.02 -15.59
N PHE A 138 18.07 -26.34 -14.34
CA PHE A 138 19.25 -25.80 -13.68
C PHE A 138 19.87 -26.84 -12.74
N LYS A 139 21.17 -27.14 -12.92
CA LYS A 139 21.93 -28.11 -12.11
C LYS A 139 21.19 -29.45 -11.91
N GLY A 140 20.55 -29.96 -12.97
CA GLY A 140 19.81 -31.23 -12.96
C GLY A 140 18.46 -31.18 -12.25
N LYS A 141 17.93 -29.99 -11.97
CA LYS A 141 16.61 -29.74 -11.39
C LYS A 141 15.71 -29.00 -12.36
N LYS A 142 14.43 -29.36 -12.38
CA LYS A 142 13.39 -28.68 -13.15
C LYS A 142 12.67 -27.67 -12.27
N LEU A 143 12.72 -26.41 -12.66
CA LEU A 143 12.18 -25.28 -11.93
C LEU A 143 10.86 -24.84 -12.57
N ALA A 144 9.74 -25.01 -11.86
CA ALA A 144 8.48 -24.39 -12.23
C ALA A 144 8.51 -22.93 -11.77
N VAL A 145 8.78 -22.02 -12.70
CA VAL A 145 8.81 -20.59 -12.42
C VAL A 145 7.43 -19.99 -12.70
N THR A 146 6.92 -19.24 -11.75
CA THR A 146 5.67 -18.49 -11.84
C THR A 146 5.93 -17.05 -11.44
N ILE A 147 5.10 -16.11 -11.89
CA ILE A 147 5.26 -14.69 -11.56
C ILE A 147 3.97 -14.21 -10.90
N CYS A 148 4.10 -13.80 -9.63
CA CYS A 148 3.07 -13.13 -8.84
C CYS A 148 1.69 -13.72 -9.04
N GLU A 149 0.87 -13.12 -9.91
CA GLU A 149 -0.53 -13.47 -10.06
C GLU A 149 -0.77 -14.94 -10.44
N ASP A 150 0.20 -15.59 -11.09
CA ASP A 150 0.13 -16.97 -11.57
C ASP A 150 -0.24 -18.00 -10.48
N ILE A 151 0.00 -17.70 -9.20
CA ILE A 151 -0.30 -18.59 -8.08
C ILE A 151 -1.68 -18.37 -7.45
N TRP A 152 -2.43 -17.33 -7.82
CA TRP A 152 -3.74 -17.08 -7.18
C TRP A 152 -4.89 -17.87 -7.78
N ASN A 153 -4.67 -18.53 -8.92
CA ASN A 153 -5.63 -19.49 -9.42
C ASN A 153 -5.25 -20.89 -8.94
N MET A 154 -6.12 -21.52 -8.16
CA MET A 154 -6.00 -22.92 -7.73
C MET A 154 -6.96 -23.85 -8.48
N GLY A 155 -7.64 -23.35 -9.52
CA GLY A 155 -8.59 -24.08 -10.36
C GLY A 155 -10.06 -23.74 -10.09
N ASP A 156 -10.33 -22.90 -9.10
CA ASP A 156 -11.65 -22.48 -8.65
C ASP A 156 -11.90 -20.97 -8.86
N ASN A 157 -10.87 -20.20 -9.22
CA ASN A 157 -11.01 -18.76 -9.41
C ASN A 157 -11.71 -18.47 -10.75
N PRO A 158 -12.95 -17.94 -10.74
CA PRO A 158 -13.74 -17.76 -11.96
C PRO A 158 -13.20 -16.67 -12.89
N LEU A 159 -12.23 -15.85 -12.44
CA LEU A 159 -11.59 -14.83 -13.26
C LEU A 159 -10.68 -15.44 -14.33
N TYR A 160 -10.18 -16.66 -14.11
CA TYR A 160 -9.13 -17.26 -14.93
C TYR A 160 -9.59 -18.54 -15.59
N ARG A 161 -9.24 -18.69 -16.87
CA ARG A 161 -9.57 -19.87 -17.68
C ARG A 161 -8.48 -20.94 -17.65
N VAL A 162 -7.32 -20.60 -17.11
CA VAL A 162 -6.15 -21.47 -17.03
C VAL A 162 -5.55 -21.38 -15.64
N THR A 163 -5.04 -22.50 -15.15
CA THR A 163 -4.31 -22.59 -13.89
C THR A 163 -2.86 -22.89 -14.21
N PRO A 164 -1.93 -21.93 -14.11
CA PRO A 164 -0.54 -22.10 -14.56
C PRO A 164 0.13 -23.36 -14.01
N MET A 165 -0.04 -23.65 -12.72
CA MET A 165 0.56 -24.82 -12.11
C MET A 165 -0.02 -26.16 -12.59
N GLU A 166 -1.27 -26.21 -13.07
CA GLU A 166 -1.83 -27.43 -13.70
C GLU A 166 -1.16 -27.73 -15.05
N GLU A 167 -0.65 -26.71 -15.73
CA GLU A 167 0.11 -26.88 -16.98
C GLU A 167 1.57 -27.22 -16.69
N LEU A 168 2.20 -26.50 -15.75
CA LEU A 168 3.61 -26.69 -15.38
C LEU A 168 3.88 -28.06 -14.74
N ILE A 169 2.94 -28.60 -13.95
CA ILE A 169 3.14 -29.90 -13.27
C ILE A 169 3.32 -31.06 -14.25
N LYS A 170 2.80 -30.95 -15.48
CA LYS A 170 2.93 -31.95 -16.56
C LYS A 170 4.39 -32.19 -16.96
N PHE A 171 5.27 -31.21 -16.71
CA PHE A 171 6.70 -31.30 -16.99
C PHE A 171 7.51 -31.95 -15.87
N GLN A 172 6.84 -32.38 -14.78
CA GLN A 172 7.44 -33.00 -13.59
C GLN A 172 8.52 -32.13 -12.94
N PRO A 173 8.20 -30.88 -12.51
CA PRO A 173 9.14 -30.01 -11.82
C PRO A 173 9.55 -30.56 -10.45
N ASP A 174 10.73 -30.17 -9.97
CA ASP A 174 11.26 -30.50 -8.65
C ASP A 174 10.89 -29.45 -7.57
N ILE A 175 10.62 -28.21 -7.98
CA ILE A 175 10.38 -27.07 -7.10
C ILE A 175 9.54 -25.99 -7.82
N MET A 176 8.71 -25.28 -7.05
CA MET A 176 8.01 -24.06 -7.49
C MET A 176 8.78 -22.82 -7.02
N LEU A 177 9.07 -21.91 -7.95
CA LEU A 177 9.70 -20.62 -7.68
C LEU A 177 8.74 -19.50 -8.12
N ASN A 178 8.48 -18.54 -7.24
CA ASN A 178 7.61 -17.42 -7.55
C ASN A 178 8.31 -16.08 -7.31
N LEU A 179 8.31 -15.23 -8.32
CA LEU A 179 8.79 -13.84 -8.25
C LEU A 179 7.57 -12.94 -8.10
N SER A 180 7.54 -12.09 -7.07
CA SER A 180 6.36 -11.31 -6.73
C SER A 180 6.67 -9.85 -6.44
N ALA A 181 5.75 -8.97 -6.87
CA ALA A 181 5.55 -7.65 -6.31
C ALA A 181 4.11 -7.56 -5.77
N SER A 182 3.83 -8.34 -4.72
CA SER A 182 2.52 -8.39 -4.07
C SER A 182 2.38 -7.20 -3.12
N PRO A 183 1.41 -6.30 -3.36
CA PRO A 183 1.18 -5.12 -2.54
C PRO A 183 0.61 -5.51 -1.18
N TYR A 184 0.94 -4.72 -0.17
CA TYR A 184 0.42 -4.80 1.18
C TYR A 184 -1.07 -4.46 1.24
N ASN A 185 -1.77 -5.20 2.08
CA ASN A 185 -2.92 -4.75 2.87
C ASN A 185 -2.88 -5.55 4.18
N TYR A 186 -3.57 -5.09 5.23
CA TYR A 186 -3.51 -5.73 6.56
C TYR A 186 -4.05 -7.17 6.66
N ALA A 187 -4.59 -7.74 5.58
CA ALA A 187 -4.94 -9.16 5.49
C ALA A 187 -3.96 -9.99 4.63
N GLN A 188 -3.05 -9.32 3.90
CA GLN A 188 -2.30 -9.93 2.80
C GLN A 188 -1.29 -10.97 3.25
N ASP A 189 -0.75 -10.83 4.46
CA ASP A 189 0.16 -11.80 5.09
C ASP A 189 -0.52 -13.17 5.26
N VAL A 190 -1.76 -13.20 5.78
CA VAL A 190 -2.56 -14.41 5.96
C VAL A 190 -2.93 -14.99 4.60
N VAL A 191 -3.40 -14.14 3.69
CA VAL A 191 -3.76 -14.52 2.31
C VAL A 191 -2.57 -15.17 1.59
N ARG A 192 -1.38 -14.53 1.60
CA ARG A 192 -0.17 -15.08 0.96
C ARG A 192 0.31 -16.37 1.59
N ASN A 193 0.38 -16.45 2.92
CA ASN A 193 0.80 -17.67 3.60
C ASN A 193 -0.12 -18.84 3.24
N SER A 194 -1.43 -18.58 3.17
CA SER A 194 -2.44 -19.59 2.86
C SER A 194 -2.33 -20.11 1.42
N ILE A 195 -2.15 -19.24 0.43
CA ILE A 195 -2.04 -19.66 -0.99
C ILE A 195 -0.75 -20.43 -1.26
N VAL A 196 0.39 -19.96 -0.72
CA VAL A 196 1.68 -20.65 -0.88
C VAL A 196 1.63 -22.04 -0.26
N LYS A 197 1.05 -22.17 0.95
CA LYS A 197 0.83 -23.47 1.58
C LYS A 197 -0.07 -24.37 0.72
N ALA A 198 -1.17 -23.85 0.20
CA ALA A 198 -2.11 -24.61 -0.63
C ALA A 198 -1.42 -25.20 -1.88
N HIS A 199 -0.57 -24.43 -2.56
CA HIS A 199 0.25 -24.92 -3.68
C HIS A 199 1.14 -26.10 -3.30
N THR A 200 1.88 -25.98 -2.20
CA THR A 200 2.78 -27.06 -1.76
C THR A 200 2.04 -28.35 -1.46
N LEU A 201 0.89 -28.29 -0.78
CA LEU A 201 0.07 -29.47 -0.48
C LEU A 201 -0.57 -30.06 -1.73
N LYS A 202 -1.09 -29.22 -2.63
CA LYS A 202 -1.74 -29.68 -3.86
C LYS A 202 -0.77 -30.41 -4.77
N TYR A 203 0.35 -29.78 -5.09
CA TYR A 203 1.32 -30.29 -6.07
C TYR A 203 2.41 -31.17 -5.46
N ASN A 204 2.50 -31.27 -4.13
CA ASN A 204 3.52 -32.04 -3.42
C ASN A 204 4.96 -31.62 -3.80
N LEU A 205 5.16 -30.32 -3.94
CA LEU A 205 6.44 -29.68 -4.25
C LEU A 205 6.72 -28.57 -3.25
N PRO A 206 7.98 -28.33 -2.89
CA PRO A 206 8.32 -27.15 -2.11
C PRO A 206 8.13 -25.89 -2.94
N MET A 207 7.89 -24.77 -2.26
CA MET A 207 7.72 -23.46 -2.89
C MET A 207 8.60 -22.40 -2.25
N VAL A 208 9.28 -21.63 -3.10
CA VAL A 208 10.06 -20.46 -2.73
C VAL A 208 9.41 -19.23 -3.37
N TYR A 209 8.97 -18.29 -2.54
CA TYR A 209 8.22 -17.11 -2.92
C TYR A 209 9.02 -15.85 -2.53
N CYS A 210 9.51 -15.10 -3.51
CA CYS A 210 10.32 -13.90 -3.30
C CYS A 210 9.51 -12.64 -3.62
N ASN A 211 9.21 -11.83 -2.60
CA ASN A 211 8.41 -10.61 -2.76
C ASN A 211 9.28 -9.35 -2.70
N ALA A 212 8.87 -8.31 -3.43
CA ALA A 212 9.42 -6.97 -3.28
C ALA A 212 9.07 -6.37 -1.90
N VAL A 213 9.89 -5.43 -1.46
CA VAL A 213 9.60 -4.57 -0.29
C VAL A 213 9.81 -3.11 -0.67
N GLY A 214 9.17 -2.17 0.02
CA GLY A 214 9.28 -0.74 -0.26
C GLY A 214 7.95 -0.11 -0.61
N SER A 215 7.94 1.17 -0.99
CA SER A 215 6.74 1.85 -1.44
C SER A 215 6.96 2.59 -2.76
N GLN A 216 5.91 2.64 -3.57
CA GLN A 216 5.80 3.47 -4.75
C GLN A 216 4.56 4.36 -4.60
N THR A 217 4.76 5.54 -4.02
CA THR A 217 3.73 6.54 -3.75
C THR A 217 2.55 5.96 -2.95
N GLU A 218 1.54 5.43 -3.64
CA GLU A 218 0.30 4.91 -3.03
C GLU A 218 0.44 3.44 -2.62
N ILE A 219 1.31 2.68 -3.29
CA ILE A 219 1.40 1.23 -3.13
C ILE A 219 2.58 0.89 -2.23
N VAL A 220 2.32 0.20 -1.13
CA VAL A 220 3.36 -0.37 -0.27
C VAL A 220 3.50 -1.86 -0.60
N PHE A 221 4.74 -2.34 -0.69
CA PHE A 221 5.11 -3.75 -0.73
C PHE A 221 5.76 -4.08 0.61
N ASP A 222 5.21 -5.05 1.30
CA ASP A 222 5.60 -5.39 2.66
C ASP A 222 6.71 -6.44 2.73
N GLY A 223 7.20 -6.97 1.60
CA GLY A 223 8.16 -8.06 1.64
C GLY A 223 7.48 -9.34 2.13
N GLY A 224 7.95 -9.93 3.23
CA GLY A 224 7.41 -11.19 3.73
C GLY A 224 7.58 -12.34 2.72
N SER A 225 8.77 -12.47 2.14
CA SER A 225 9.15 -13.61 1.29
C SER A 225 9.04 -14.93 2.07
N LEU A 226 8.59 -16.00 1.42
CA LEU A 226 8.19 -17.25 2.08
C LEU A 226 8.93 -18.45 1.51
N VAL A 227 9.23 -19.43 2.37
CA VAL A 227 9.68 -20.75 1.95
C VAL A 227 8.86 -21.82 2.65
N TYR A 228 8.24 -22.69 1.85
CA TYR A 228 7.48 -23.84 2.32
C TYR A 228 8.09 -25.15 1.79
N ASP A 229 8.13 -26.17 2.64
CA ASP A 229 8.52 -27.51 2.22
C ASP A 229 7.39 -28.23 1.48
N LYS A 230 7.67 -29.40 0.88
CA LYS A 230 6.65 -30.17 0.13
C LYS A 230 5.50 -30.69 1.01
N ALA A 231 5.67 -30.68 2.33
CA ALA A 231 4.67 -31.12 3.30
C ALA A 231 3.80 -29.95 3.81
N GLY A 232 3.99 -28.73 3.30
CA GLY A 232 3.22 -27.56 3.66
C GLY A 232 3.64 -26.90 4.98
N ASN A 233 4.84 -27.19 5.49
CA ASN A 233 5.39 -26.48 6.64
C ASN A 233 6.12 -25.21 6.20
N LYS A 234 5.86 -24.09 6.89
CA LYS A 234 6.64 -22.86 6.72
C LYS A 234 8.04 -23.07 7.29
N ILE A 235 9.05 -23.01 6.42
CA ILE A 235 10.47 -23.21 6.76
C ILE A 235 11.14 -21.88 7.09
N ALA A 236 10.83 -20.83 6.31
CA ALA A 236 11.36 -19.49 6.53
C ALA A 236 10.36 -18.43 6.08
N GLU A 237 10.46 -17.26 6.69
CA GLU A 237 9.70 -16.06 6.38
C GLU A 237 10.64 -14.87 6.55
N ALA A 238 10.73 -14.02 5.53
CA ALA A 238 11.54 -12.81 5.57
C ALA A 238 10.80 -11.75 6.40
N LYS A 239 11.56 -10.76 6.89
CA LYS A 239 10.97 -9.64 7.62
C LYS A 239 9.93 -8.91 6.78
N TYR A 240 8.94 -8.34 7.46
CA TYR A 240 8.01 -7.40 6.86
C TYR A 240 8.59 -5.98 6.87
N PHE A 241 8.30 -5.20 5.81
CA PHE A 241 8.64 -3.78 5.65
C PHE A 241 10.14 -3.43 5.70
N GLU A 242 11.02 -4.43 5.58
CA GLU A 242 12.47 -4.30 5.54
C GLU A 242 13.07 -5.10 4.38
N GLU A 243 14.19 -4.62 3.83
CA GLU A 243 15.02 -5.47 2.95
C GLU A 243 15.60 -6.64 3.75
N ASP A 244 15.61 -7.82 3.15
CA ASP A 244 16.04 -9.04 3.82
C ASP A 244 16.64 -10.05 2.84
N PHE A 245 17.36 -11.05 3.37
CA PHE A 245 18.04 -12.06 2.58
C PHE A 245 17.94 -13.43 3.25
N LEU A 246 17.29 -14.37 2.58
CA LEU A 246 17.10 -15.72 3.07
C LEU A 246 17.94 -16.72 2.27
N MET A 247 18.38 -17.79 2.95
CA MET A 247 19.10 -18.92 2.35
C MET A 247 18.41 -20.22 2.74
N VAL A 248 18.13 -21.07 1.75
CA VAL A 248 17.51 -22.40 1.96
C VAL A 248 18.17 -23.46 1.09
N ASP A 249 18.16 -24.73 1.51
CA ASP A 249 18.60 -25.86 0.69
C ASP A 249 17.40 -26.69 0.21
N LEU A 250 17.25 -26.82 -1.10
CA LEU A 250 16.22 -27.65 -1.72
C LEU A 250 16.19 -29.08 -1.15
N ASN A 251 17.34 -29.67 -0.83
CA ASN A 251 17.41 -31.03 -0.29
C ASN A 251 16.66 -31.15 1.05
N GLU A 252 16.71 -30.11 1.88
CA GLU A 252 16.00 -30.06 3.16
C GLU A 252 14.49 -29.94 2.92
N LEU A 253 14.08 -29.12 1.94
CA LEU A 253 12.67 -28.87 1.59
C LEU A 253 11.95 -30.10 1.02
N VAL A 254 12.69 -31.05 0.45
CA VAL A 254 12.12 -32.30 -0.12
C VAL A 254 12.26 -33.51 0.81
N SER A 255 13.04 -33.40 1.90
CA SER A 255 13.40 -34.54 2.76
C SER A 255 12.30 -34.99 3.72
N LYS A 256 11.36 -34.12 4.08
CA LYS A 256 10.30 -34.45 5.05
C LYS A 256 9.18 -35.25 4.40
N GLU A 257 8.63 -36.24 5.10
CA GLU A 257 7.47 -36.99 4.61
C GLU A 257 6.28 -36.04 4.47
N ALA A 258 5.55 -36.16 3.36
CA ALA A 258 4.32 -35.41 3.17
C ALA A 258 3.31 -35.81 4.25
N LEU A 259 2.69 -34.83 4.91
CA LEU A 259 1.57 -35.11 5.81
C LEU A 259 0.49 -35.90 5.06
N GLN A 260 -0.16 -36.85 5.72
CA GLN A 260 -1.32 -37.53 5.13
C GLN A 260 -2.39 -36.48 4.82
N LYS A 261 -2.67 -36.28 3.53
CA LYS A 261 -3.72 -35.38 3.05
C LYS A 261 -5.05 -35.79 3.69
N THR A 262 -5.68 -34.88 4.43
CA THR A 262 -7.09 -35.01 4.78
C THR A 262 -7.94 -34.27 3.74
N GLU A 263 -9.20 -34.66 3.55
CA GLU A 263 -10.13 -33.95 2.65
C GLU A 263 -10.31 -32.47 3.04
N ALA A 264 -9.99 -32.09 4.29
CA ALA A 264 -10.03 -30.72 4.79
C ALA A 264 -8.83 -29.84 4.34
N ASP A 265 -7.81 -30.40 3.71
CA ASP A 265 -6.57 -29.67 3.36
C ASP A 265 -6.61 -29.00 1.97
N VAL A 266 -7.71 -29.13 1.21
CA VAL A 266 -7.80 -28.66 -0.18
C VAL A 266 -8.30 -27.21 -0.30
N ASP A 267 -9.10 -26.73 0.67
CA ASP A 267 -9.68 -25.37 0.70
C ASP A 267 -9.04 -24.50 1.79
N ILE A 268 -7.70 -24.46 1.86
CA ILE A 268 -6.97 -23.79 2.95
C ILE A 268 -6.52 -22.36 2.64
N TYR A 269 -6.96 -21.75 1.53
CA TYR A 269 -6.58 -20.39 1.17
C TYR A 269 -7.74 -19.41 1.26
N PHE A 270 -7.39 -18.17 1.56
CA PHE A 270 -8.32 -17.11 1.92
C PHE A 270 -8.19 -15.93 0.97
N SER A 271 -9.31 -15.30 0.63
CA SER A 271 -9.31 -13.90 0.20
C SER A 271 -9.19 -12.97 1.41
N ALA A 272 -8.90 -11.68 1.19
CA ALA A 272 -8.88 -10.70 2.27
C ALA A 272 -10.23 -10.62 3.03
N ARG A 273 -11.34 -10.86 2.33
CA ARG A 273 -12.68 -10.94 2.92
C ARG A 273 -12.85 -12.18 3.81
N ASP A 274 -12.25 -13.31 3.45
CA ASP A 274 -12.32 -14.53 4.24
C ASP A 274 -11.51 -14.41 5.54
N VAL A 275 -10.37 -13.71 5.51
CA VAL A 275 -9.56 -13.40 6.72
C VAL A 275 -10.38 -12.61 7.75
N ARG A 276 -11.26 -11.73 7.27
CA ARG A 276 -12.16 -10.92 8.06
C ARG A 276 -13.38 -11.70 8.57
N ALA A 277 -13.81 -12.74 7.86
CA ALA A 277 -15.11 -13.37 8.05
C ALA A 277 -15.34 -13.87 9.50
N GLY A 278 -16.56 -13.66 10.02
CA GLY A 278 -16.98 -14.12 11.34
C GLY A 278 -16.46 -13.30 12.55
N ARG A 279 -15.63 -12.29 12.33
CA ARG A 279 -15.16 -11.37 13.39
C ARG A 279 -16.11 -10.16 13.52
N ASN A 280 -15.99 -9.34 14.57
CA ASN A 280 -16.67 -8.02 14.66
C ASN A 280 -15.83 -6.93 13.97
N THR A 281 -16.46 -5.98 13.25
CA THR A 281 -15.75 -5.09 12.32
C THR A 281 -14.83 -4.12 13.05
N LEU A 282 -15.29 -3.58 14.18
CA LEU A 282 -14.47 -2.69 15.00
C LEU A 282 -13.30 -3.43 15.64
N ASP A 283 -13.50 -4.66 16.12
CA ASP A 283 -12.43 -5.46 16.70
C ASP A 283 -11.36 -5.81 15.67
N TYR A 284 -11.74 -6.02 14.41
CA TYR A 284 -10.81 -6.28 13.33
C TYR A 284 -10.06 -5.04 12.85
N LEU A 285 -10.75 -3.91 12.75
CA LEU A 285 -10.12 -2.63 12.41
C LEU A 285 -9.09 -2.23 13.48
N ARG A 286 -9.35 -2.54 14.75
CA ARG A 286 -8.51 -2.20 15.91
C ARG A 286 -7.57 -3.31 16.36
N ASP A 287 -7.52 -4.41 15.62
CA ASP A 287 -6.66 -5.55 15.92
C ASP A 287 -5.19 -5.12 16.03
N GLU A 288 -4.51 -5.52 17.11
CA GLU A 288 -3.16 -5.04 17.41
C GLU A 288 -2.14 -5.37 16.30
N LYS A 289 -2.26 -6.56 15.69
CA LYS A 289 -1.41 -6.98 14.58
C LYS A 289 -1.65 -6.09 13.37
N ASN A 290 -2.91 -5.86 13.01
CA ASN A 290 -3.26 -4.98 11.89
C ASN A 290 -2.76 -3.55 12.12
N ILE A 291 -2.89 -3.01 13.33
CA ILE A 291 -2.44 -1.65 13.67
C ILE A 291 -0.91 -1.54 13.63
N SER A 292 -0.18 -2.56 14.09
CA SER A 292 1.27 -2.62 13.99
C SER A 292 1.75 -2.60 12.53
N GLU A 293 1.13 -3.40 11.66
CA GLU A 293 1.49 -3.44 10.23
C GLU A 293 1.11 -2.14 9.50
N ILE A 294 -0.05 -1.55 9.82
CA ILE A 294 -0.44 -0.23 9.30
C ILE A 294 0.61 0.81 9.69
N HIS A 295 1.04 0.84 10.96
CA HIS A 295 2.10 1.76 11.40
C HIS A 295 3.37 1.61 10.56
N GLN A 296 3.87 0.38 10.39
CA GLN A 296 5.07 0.11 9.58
C GLN A 296 4.90 0.48 8.10
N ALA A 297 3.75 0.18 7.51
CA ALA A 297 3.43 0.52 6.13
C ALA A 297 3.40 2.03 5.89
N LEU A 298 2.82 2.80 6.81
CA LEU A 298 2.78 4.26 6.73
C LEU A 298 4.18 4.87 6.87
N ILE A 299 4.99 4.36 7.80
CA ILE A 299 6.38 4.80 7.97
C ILE A 299 7.20 4.53 6.70
N LEU A 300 7.10 3.32 6.13
CA LEU A 300 7.79 2.95 4.89
C LEU A 300 7.30 3.82 3.72
N GLY A 301 5.99 4.04 3.60
CA GLY A 301 5.40 4.90 2.57
C GLY A 301 5.92 6.33 2.62
N ILE A 302 6.02 6.94 3.81
CA ILE A 302 6.59 8.27 3.98
C ILE A 302 8.08 8.27 3.60
N ARG A 303 8.87 7.32 4.13
CA ARG A 303 10.32 7.25 3.87
C ARG A 303 10.64 7.13 2.39
N ASP A 304 9.95 6.24 1.69
CA ASP A 304 10.21 5.97 0.28
C ASP A 304 9.69 7.08 -0.62
N TYR A 305 8.54 7.69 -0.32
CA TYR A 305 8.08 8.85 -1.08
C TYR A 305 9.11 9.98 -1.04
N PHE A 306 9.70 10.25 0.12
CA PHE A 306 10.71 11.31 0.26
C PHE A 306 12.03 10.93 -0.38
N SER A 307 12.57 9.75 -0.07
CA SER A 307 13.89 9.33 -0.55
C SER A 307 13.91 9.15 -2.07
N LYS A 308 12.90 8.50 -2.66
CA LYS A 308 12.83 8.24 -4.11
C LYS A 308 12.56 9.51 -4.91
N MET A 309 11.77 10.45 -4.38
CA MET A 309 11.53 11.75 -5.04
C MET A 309 12.63 12.79 -4.76
N GLY A 310 13.60 12.50 -3.88
CA GLY A 310 14.66 13.43 -3.50
C GLY A 310 14.23 14.56 -2.56
N PHE A 311 13.06 14.44 -1.92
CA PHE A 311 12.62 15.38 -0.88
C PHE A 311 13.26 15.05 0.47
N LYS A 312 13.42 16.09 1.30
CA LYS A 312 14.03 15.94 2.64
C LYS A 312 13.13 16.41 3.77
N LYS A 313 12.21 17.33 3.52
CA LYS A 313 11.49 18.04 4.59
C LYS A 313 9.99 18.06 4.35
N ALA A 314 9.25 17.73 5.40
CA ALA A 314 7.80 17.69 5.45
C ALA A 314 7.26 18.91 6.20
N ILE A 315 6.04 19.29 5.86
CA ILE A 315 5.23 20.25 6.61
C ILE A 315 3.83 19.71 6.79
N LEU A 316 3.19 20.03 7.92
CA LEU A 316 1.76 19.80 8.10
C LEU A 316 1.13 20.84 9.02
N GLY A 317 -0.19 20.99 8.88
CA GLY A 317 -1.00 21.74 9.84
C GLY A 317 -1.20 20.91 11.11
N SER A 318 -0.85 21.48 12.27
CA SER A 318 -1.13 20.84 13.58
C SER A 318 -2.34 21.52 14.21
N SER A 319 -3.48 20.83 14.21
CA SER A 319 -4.75 21.37 14.71
C SER A 319 -4.95 21.14 16.21
N GLY A 320 -4.14 20.25 16.80
CA GLY A 320 -4.38 19.70 18.14
C GLY A 320 -5.43 18.59 18.15
N GLY A 321 -5.96 18.21 16.98
CA GLY A 321 -6.80 17.02 16.79
C GLY A 321 -5.96 15.76 16.55
N ILE A 322 -6.59 14.60 16.76
CA ILE A 322 -5.92 13.31 16.73
C ILE A 322 -5.28 12.97 15.38
N ASP A 323 -5.90 13.33 14.25
CA ASP A 323 -5.38 12.95 12.93
C ASP A 323 -4.05 13.63 12.64
N SER A 324 -3.98 14.95 12.85
CA SER A 324 -2.74 15.70 12.72
C SER A 324 -1.66 15.27 13.72
N ALA A 325 -2.06 14.83 14.91
CA ALA A 325 -1.13 14.33 15.92
C ALA A 325 -0.48 13.01 15.51
N VAL A 326 -1.28 12.07 15.00
CA VAL A 326 -0.79 10.78 14.48
C VAL A 326 0.11 11.00 13.26
N VAL A 327 -0.28 11.86 12.31
CA VAL A 327 0.58 12.17 11.16
C VAL A 327 1.90 12.82 11.58
N LEU A 328 1.88 13.75 12.54
CA LEU A 328 3.09 14.37 13.04
C LEU A 328 4.05 13.33 13.66
N ALA A 329 3.53 12.45 14.51
CA ALA A 329 4.33 11.39 15.14
C ALA A 329 4.92 10.43 14.11
N LEU A 330 4.11 9.94 13.16
CA LEU A 330 4.57 9.07 12.08
C LEU A 330 5.62 9.75 11.20
N ALA A 331 5.41 11.02 10.83
CA ALA A 331 6.36 11.76 10.00
C ALA A 331 7.70 11.96 10.71
N VAL A 332 7.69 12.28 12.01
CA VAL A 332 8.92 12.45 12.81
C VAL A 332 9.68 11.13 12.92
N GLU A 333 8.98 10.01 13.13
CA GLU A 333 9.60 8.68 13.14
C GLU A 333 10.15 8.28 11.76
N ALA A 334 9.45 8.63 10.69
CA ALA A 334 9.86 8.33 9.33
C ALA A 334 11.08 9.13 8.88
N LEU A 335 11.08 10.45 9.12
CA LEU A 335 12.00 11.41 8.49
C LEU A 335 13.00 12.04 9.46
N GLY A 336 12.84 11.87 10.76
CA GLY A 336 13.60 12.59 11.78
C GLY A 336 12.98 13.94 12.14
N LYS A 337 13.05 14.30 13.42
CA LYS A 337 12.39 15.48 14.01
C LYS A 337 12.75 16.81 13.34
N GLU A 338 14.01 16.99 12.92
CA GLU A 338 14.51 18.20 12.27
C GLU A 338 13.97 18.40 10.84
N ASN A 339 13.38 17.35 10.27
CA ASN A 339 12.87 17.33 8.91
C ASN A 339 11.35 17.50 8.84
N VAL A 340 10.65 17.65 9.98
CA VAL A 340 9.19 17.78 10.02
C VAL A 340 8.79 19.07 10.70
N THR A 341 8.20 19.99 9.93
CA THR A 341 7.71 21.27 10.46
C THR A 341 6.21 21.23 10.71
N ALA A 342 5.78 21.54 11.92
CA ALA A 342 4.36 21.70 12.26
C ALA A 342 3.96 23.19 12.21
N VAL A 343 2.80 23.50 11.64
CA VAL A 343 2.25 24.88 11.68
C VAL A 343 0.89 24.87 12.33
N LEU A 344 0.78 25.54 13.48
CA LEU A 344 -0.46 25.77 14.19
C LEU A 344 -1.10 27.04 13.64
N MET A 345 -2.39 26.97 13.28
CA MET A 345 -3.08 28.07 12.59
C MET A 345 -4.43 28.39 13.25
N PRO A 346 -4.40 28.95 14.49
CA PRO A 346 -5.61 29.20 15.25
C PRO A 346 -6.47 30.29 14.59
N SER A 347 -7.79 30.10 14.69
CA SER A 347 -8.77 31.13 14.35
C SER A 347 -9.41 31.69 15.62
N GLN A 348 -10.37 32.59 15.46
CA GLN A 348 -11.16 33.13 16.57
C GLN A 348 -12.05 32.09 17.28
N TYR A 349 -12.23 30.91 16.68
CA TYR A 349 -13.00 29.80 17.26
C TYR A 349 -12.11 28.72 17.88
N SER A 350 -10.79 28.81 17.68
CA SER A 350 -9.86 27.82 18.21
C SER A 350 -9.77 27.89 19.73
N THR A 351 -9.86 26.74 20.38
CA THR A 351 -9.76 26.69 21.85
C THR A 351 -8.31 26.81 22.30
N GLY A 352 -8.07 27.45 23.45
CA GLY A 352 -6.72 27.53 24.03
C GLY A 352 -6.13 26.15 24.31
N HIS A 353 -6.98 25.16 24.63
CA HIS A 353 -6.57 23.78 24.84
C HIS A 353 -6.05 23.11 23.56
N SER A 354 -6.73 23.26 22.41
CA SER A 354 -6.27 22.67 21.14
C SER A 354 -4.90 23.23 20.69
N VAL A 355 -4.65 24.53 20.90
CA VAL A 355 -3.34 25.14 20.63
C VAL A 355 -2.27 24.57 21.57
N ASN A 356 -2.55 24.51 22.87
CA ASN A 356 -1.61 23.97 23.86
C ASN A 356 -1.27 22.50 23.61
N ASP A 357 -2.25 21.68 23.25
CA ASP A 357 -2.06 20.27 22.90
C ASP A 357 -1.11 20.10 21.70
N ALA A 358 -1.33 20.88 20.64
CA ALA A 358 -0.50 20.87 19.44
C ALA A 358 0.94 21.33 19.70
N GLU A 359 1.11 22.37 20.53
CA GLU A 359 2.44 22.82 20.96
C GLU A 359 3.13 21.78 21.82
N GLN A 360 2.41 21.17 22.77
CA GLN A 360 2.95 20.17 23.68
C GLN A 360 3.43 18.93 22.92
N LEU A 361 2.68 18.49 21.91
CA LEU A 361 3.11 17.40 21.03
C LEU A 361 4.41 17.78 20.30
N SER A 362 4.48 18.98 19.72
CA SER A 362 5.68 19.41 18.99
C SER A 362 6.91 19.52 19.91
N LYS A 363 6.72 19.98 21.15
CA LYS A 363 7.76 19.99 22.20
C LYS A 363 8.18 18.58 22.61
N THR A 364 7.25 17.63 22.68
CA THR A 364 7.51 16.23 23.05
C THR A 364 8.29 15.50 21.95
N LEU A 365 7.97 15.76 20.69
CA LEU A 365 8.66 15.20 19.51
C LEU A 365 9.94 15.96 19.16
N ASP A 366 10.14 17.16 19.73
CA ASP A 366 11.29 18.04 19.50
C ASP A 366 11.47 18.41 18.01
N ASN A 367 10.34 18.63 17.33
CA ASN A 367 10.30 19.05 15.93
C ASN A 367 10.08 20.58 15.80
N PRO A 368 10.55 21.23 14.72
CA PRO A 368 10.26 22.63 14.46
C PRO A 368 8.75 22.90 14.38
N TYR A 369 8.28 23.95 15.05
CA TYR A 369 6.89 24.38 14.93
C TYR A 369 6.74 25.91 14.92
N HIS A 370 5.66 26.38 14.30
CA HIS A 370 5.29 27.79 14.21
C HIS A 370 3.81 28.00 14.50
N VAL A 371 3.48 29.16 15.07
CA VAL A 371 2.08 29.58 15.27
C VAL A 371 1.79 30.77 14.37
N ILE A 372 0.82 30.62 13.46
CA ILE A 372 0.41 31.64 12.49
C ILE A 372 -1.12 31.81 12.59
N PRO A 373 -1.62 32.75 13.41
CA PRO A 373 -3.05 32.99 13.52
C PRO A 373 -3.66 33.44 12.18
N ILE A 374 -4.83 32.89 11.84
CA ILE A 374 -5.48 33.18 10.53
C ILE A 374 -6.47 34.34 10.57
N LYS A 375 -6.75 34.90 11.76
CA LYS A 375 -7.81 35.90 11.94
C LYS A 375 -7.69 37.08 10.97
N GLY A 376 -6.50 37.66 10.83
CA GLY A 376 -6.31 38.81 9.95
C GLY A 376 -6.58 38.50 8.47
N ILE A 377 -6.20 37.31 8.01
CA ILE A 377 -6.45 36.88 6.62
C ILE A 377 -7.93 36.56 6.42
N TYR A 378 -8.55 35.90 7.40
CA TYR A 378 -9.98 35.60 7.40
C TYR A 378 -10.84 36.88 7.35
N ASP A 379 -10.54 37.86 8.20
CA ASP A 379 -11.23 39.15 8.24
C ASP A 379 -11.08 39.90 6.91
N ALA A 380 -9.90 39.83 6.27
CA ALA A 380 -9.68 40.41 4.95
C ALA A 380 -10.56 39.75 3.88
N PHE A 381 -10.66 38.42 3.87
CA PHE A 381 -11.59 37.72 2.97
C PHE A 381 -13.04 38.16 3.18
N LEU A 382 -13.51 38.22 4.43
CA LEU A 382 -14.87 38.67 4.73
C LEU A 382 -15.12 40.11 4.29
N THR A 383 -14.14 40.99 4.46
CA THR A 383 -14.23 42.39 4.03
C THR A 383 -14.38 42.49 2.52
N GLU A 384 -13.54 41.79 1.76
CA GLU A 384 -13.57 41.82 0.29
C GLU A 384 -14.81 41.13 -0.29
N LEU A 385 -15.33 40.09 0.39
CA LEU A 385 -16.54 39.37 -0.04
C LEU A 385 -17.83 40.04 0.42
N HIS A 386 -17.77 40.97 1.37
CA HIS A 386 -18.95 41.66 1.92
C HIS A 386 -19.86 42.28 0.85
N PRO A 387 -19.38 42.95 -0.22
CA PRO A 387 -20.26 43.47 -1.28
C PRO A 387 -21.11 42.39 -1.98
N LEU A 388 -20.63 41.14 -2.01
CA LEU A 388 -21.33 40.00 -2.61
C LEU A 388 -22.20 39.26 -1.59
N PHE A 389 -21.66 38.99 -0.39
CA PHE A 389 -22.35 38.25 0.67
C PHE A 389 -23.44 39.09 1.35
N LYS A 390 -23.23 40.42 1.44
CA LYS A 390 -24.10 41.36 2.15
C LYS A 390 -24.33 40.86 3.59
N ASP A 391 -25.56 41.02 4.10
CA ASP A 391 -25.96 40.58 5.44
C ASP A 391 -26.48 39.13 5.45
N LEU A 392 -26.08 38.28 4.50
CA LEU A 392 -26.45 36.86 4.54
C LEU A 392 -25.86 36.18 5.81
N PRO A 393 -26.57 35.22 6.41
CA PRO A 393 -26.12 34.57 7.63
C PRO A 393 -24.86 33.73 7.39
N PHE A 394 -24.02 33.63 8.42
CA PHE A 394 -22.87 32.74 8.46
C PHE A 394 -23.25 31.32 8.03
N SER A 395 -22.43 30.74 7.17
CA SER A 395 -22.68 29.46 6.51
C SER A 395 -21.40 28.65 6.33
N ILE A 396 -21.51 27.52 5.62
CA ILE A 396 -20.36 26.71 5.23
C ILE A 396 -19.34 27.48 4.38
N ALA A 397 -19.73 28.60 3.74
CA ALA A 397 -18.80 29.44 2.99
C ALA A 397 -17.71 30.02 3.92
N GLU A 398 -18.12 30.61 5.04
CA GLU A 398 -17.23 31.21 6.03
C GLU A 398 -16.38 30.17 6.77
N GLU A 399 -16.94 28.99 7.07
CA GLU A 399 -16.18 27.85 7.61
C GLU A 399 -15.07 27.44 6.62
N ASN A 400 -15.40 27.29 5.34
CA ASN A 400 -14.46 26.87 4.30
C ASN A 400 -13.36 27.90 4.00
N ILE A 401 -13.62 29.21 4.18
CA ILE A 401 -12.59 30.25 4.02
C ILE A 401 -11.46 30.03 5.04
N GLN A 402 -11.79 29.66 6.27
CA GLN A 402 -10.77 29.35 7.29
C GLN A 402 -9.92 28.16 6.89
N ALA A 403 -10.54 27.05 6.45
CA ALA A 403 -9.82 25.86 6.00
C ALA A 403 -8.90 26.16 4.79
N ARG A 404 -9.40 26.88 3.78
CA ARG A 404 -8.61 27.28 2.60
C ARG A 404 -7.48 28.24 2.93
N THR A 405 -7.68 29.12 3.90
CA THR A 405 -6.61 30.01 4.40
C THR A 405 -5.45 29.18 4.96
N ARG A 406 -5.76 28.14 5.74
CA ARG A 406 -4.74 27.22 6.28
C ARG A 406 -4.01 26.46 5.18
N GLY A 407 -4.75 25.90 4.22
CA GLY A 407 -4.17 25.24 3.05
C GLY A 407 -3.22 26.15 2.27
N ASN A 408 -3.63 27.39 1.99
CA ASN A 408 -2.82 28.38 1.29
C ASN A 408 -1.53 28.74 2.04
N LEU A 409 -1.59 28.92 3.37
CA LEU A 409 -0.41 29.20 4.18
C LEU A 409 0.59 28.03 4.14
N LEU A 410 0.11 26.80 4.33
CA LEU A 410 0.94 25.60 4.28
C LEU A 410 1.61 25.43 2.91
N MET A 411 0.84 25.59 1.83
CA MET A 411 1.36 25.50 0.46
C MET A 411 2.34 26.63 0.14
N ALA A 412 2.11 27.85 0.64
CA ALA A 412 3.05 28.96 0.46
C ALA A 412 4.39 28.69 1.14
N ILE A 413 4.37 28.14 2.36
CA ILE A 413 5.58 27.73 3.09
C ILE A 413 6.26 26.57 2.37
N ALA A 414 5.49 25.55 1.96
CA ALA A 414 5.99 24.41 1.20
C ALA A 414 6.73 24.85 -0.08
N ASN A 415 6.13 25.74 -0.86
CA ASN A 415 6.75 26.28 -2.08
C ASN A 415 8.00 27.11 -1.79
N LYS A 416 8.01 27.89 -0.70
CA LYS A 416 9.15 28.74 -0.35
C LYS A 416 10.38 27.92 0.05
N PHE A 417 10.17 26.83 0.76
CA PHE A 417 11.27 26.04 1.36
C PHE A 417 11.47 24.67 0.72
N GLY A 418 10.68 24.31 -0.29
CA GLY A 418 10.75 23.02 -0.97
C GLY A 418 10.29 21.87 -0.08
N TYR A 419 9.26 22.08 0.75
CA TYR A 419 8.71 21.02 1.62
C TYR A 419 7.56 20.28 0.92
N ILE A 420 7.29 19.06 1.37
CA ILE A 420 6.06 18.34 1.02
C ILE A 420 5.02 18.52 2.12
N LEU A 421 3.84 18.99 1.74
CA LEU A 421 2.70 19.04 2.64
C LEU A 421 2.12 17.64 2.84
N LEU A 422 2.18 17.14 4.07
CA LEU A 422 1.49 15.91 4.47
C LEU A 422 0.05 16.24 4.83
N ASN A 423 -0.89 15.64 4.12
CA ASN A 423 -2.32 15.73 4.42
C ASN A 423 -2.66 14.81 5.62
N THR A 424 -3.64 15.26 6.41
CA THR A 424 -4.02 14.62 7.67
C THR A 424 -5.44 14.04 7.67
N SER A 425 -6.17 14.11 6.55
CA SER A 425 -7.54 13.60 6.47
C SER A 425 -7.54 12.07 6.53
N ASN A 426 -8.46 11.50 7.31
CA ASN A 426 -8.61 10.05 7.44
C ASN A 426 -9.63 9.47 6.42
N LYS A 427 -9.65 8.14 6.26
CA LYS A 427 -10.53 7.45 5.31
C LYS A 427 -12.01 7.73 5.57
N SER A 428 -12.42 7.85 6.83
CA SER A 428 -13.81 8.13 7.21
C SER A 428 -14.26 9.51 6.72
N GLU A 429 -13.43 10.53 6.92
CA GLU A 429 -13.67 11.90 6.45
C GLU A 429 -13.73 11.96 4.93
N LEU A 430 -12.79 11.31 4.24
CA LEU A 430 -12.77 11.25 2.77
C LEU A 430 -13.96 10.51 2.19
N ALA A 431 -14.41 9.45 2.87
CA ALA A 431 -15.55 8.66 2.45
C ALA A 431 -16.81 9.53 2.41
N VAL A 432 -17.14 10.22 3.51
CA VAL A 432 -18.37 11.03 3.58
C VAL A 432 -18.18 12.48 3.11
N GLY A 433 -16.98 12.82 2.63
CA GLY A 433 -16.59 14.15 2.18
C GLY A 433 -16.64 15.22 3.26
N TYR A 434 -16.35 14.84 4.50
CA TYR A 434 -16.20 15.75 5.64
C TYR A 434 -14.83 16.42 5.59
N GLY A 435 -14.69 17.34 4.63
CA GLY A 435 -13.47 18.06 4.36
C GLY A 435 -13.66 19.16 3.31
N THR A 436 -12.74 20.10 3.30
CA THR A 436 -12.75 21.28 2.44
C THR A 436 -11.74 21.11 1.32
N LEU A 437 -12.21 21.08 0.07
CA LEU A 437 -11.33 21.16 -1.10
C LEU A 437 -10.46 22.40 -1.02
N TYR A 438 -9.15 22.19 -1.21
CA TYR A 438 -8.08 23.19 -1.12
C TYR A 438 -7.88 23.77 0.29
N GLY A 439 -8.54 23.19 1.30
CA GLY A 439 -8.34 23.49 2.72
C GLY A 439 -7.63 22.34 3.40
N ASP A 440 -8.32 21.66 4.33
CA ASP A 440 -7.81 20.46 5.01
C ASP A 440 -7.45 19.33 4.03
N MET A 441 -8.12 19.24 2.87
CA MET A 441 -7.82 18.23 1.84
C MET A 441 -6.56 18.54 1.02
N ALA A 442 -5.88 19.67 1.25
CA ALA A 442 -4.65 20.00 0.54
C ALA A 442 -3.48 19.14 1.01
N GLY A 443 -2.66 18.66 0.07
CA GLY A 443 -1.44 17.91 0.37
C GLY A 443 -0.71 17.44 -0.87
N GLY A 444 0.55 17.03 -0.69
CA GLY A 444 1.33 16.28 -1.68
C GLY A 444 1.27 14.77 -1.45
N LEU A 445 0.98 14.33 -0.21
CA LEU A 445 0.81 12.93 0.16
C LEU A 445 -0.16 12.85 1.35
N SER A 446 -1.15 11.96 1.28
CA SER A 446 -2.05 11.67 2.40
C SER A 446 -1.58 10.42 3.15
N VAL A 447 -1.28 10.61 4.44
CA VAL A 447 -0.79 9.55 5.31
C VAL A 447 -1.94 8.71 5.86
N LEU A 448 -3.08 9.32 6.19
CA LEU A 448 -4.22 8.64 6.81
C LEU A 448 -5.39 8.39 5.86
N GLY A 449 -5.28 8.76 4.58
CA GLY A 449 -6.40 8.71 3.64
C GLY A 449 -6.99 7.31 3.42
N ASP A 450 -6.27 6.24 3.79
CA ASP A 450 -6.77 4.86 3.79
C ASP A 450 -6.84 4.22 5.19
N VAL A 451 -6.86 5.04 6.25
CA VAL A 451 -6.98 4.63 7.65
C VAL A 451 -8.30 5.15 8.21
N TYR A 452 -9.19 4.29 8.71
CA TYR A 452 -10.45 4.74 9.33
C TYR A 452 -10.21 5.47 10.65
N LYS A 453 -11.14 6.35 11.05
CA LYS A 453 -11.02 7.13 12.29
C LYS A 453 -10.78 6.24 13.51
N THR A 454 -11.51 5.13 13.62
CA THR A 454 -11.34 4.15 14.69
C THR A 454 -9.95 3.51 14.70
N GLN A 455 -9.32 3.34 13.53
CA GLN A 455 -7.93 2.92 13.41
C GLN A 455 -6.95 4.04 13.76
N VAL A 456 -7.26 5.31 13.46
CA VAL A 456 -6.45 6.46 13.91
C VAL A 456 -6.35 6.50 15.44
N TYR A 457 -7.46 6.27 16.15
CA TYR A 457 -7.44 6.13 17.62
C TYR A 457 -6.58 4.95 18.08
N ALA A 458 -6.71 3.80 17.42
CA ALA A 458 -5.90 2.62 17.74
C ALA A 458 -4.40 2.85 17.46
N LEU A 459 -4.04 3.52 16.37
CA LEU A 459 -2.68 3.95 16.05
C LEU A 459 -2.12 4.92 17.10
N ALA A 460 -2.91 5.90 17.55
CA ALA A 460 -2.46 6.82 18.59
C ALA A 460 -2.13 6.08 19.90
N ASN A 461 -2.97 5.12 20.29
CA ASN A 461 -2.71 4.25 21.44
C ASN A 461 -1.48 3.36 21.23
N TYR A 462 -1.33 2.80 20.02
CA TYR A 462 -0.16 2.00 19.66
C TYR A 462 1.13 2.83 19.74
N ILE A 463 1.15 4.05 19.22
CA ILE A 463 2.29 4.98 19.33
C ILE A 463 2.62 5.28 20.79
N ASN A 464 1.60 5.42 21.65
CA ASN A 464 1.76 5.72 23.06
C ASN A 464 2.08 4.50 23.96
N ARG A 465 2.11 3.27 23.42
CA ARG A 465 2.12 2.02 24.21
C ARG A 465 3.26 1.93 25.24
N GLU A 466 4.45 2.44 24.89
CA GLU A 466 5.62 2.45 25.78
C GLU A 466 5.79 3.76 26.56
N LYS A 467 5.31 4.87 25.99
CA LYS A 467 5.46 6.22 26.54
C LYS A 467 4.43 7.15 25.91
N GLU A 468 3.90 8.08 26.70
CA GLU A 468 3.07 9.16 26.17
C GLU A 468 3.89 10.08 25.25
N ILE A 469 3.63 9.97 23.94
CA ILE A 469 4.16 10.84 22.88
C ILE A 469 3.06 11.81 22.45
N ILE A 470 1.89 11.26 22.10
CA ILE A 470 0.68 12.02 21.79
C ILE A 470 -0.02 12.33 23.11
N PRO A 471 -0.22 13.60 23.50
CA PRO A 471 -0.90 13.95 24.74
C PRO A 471 -2.25 13.22 24.88
N ASN A 472 -2.49 12.55 26.00
CA ASN A 472 -3.69 11.72 26.18
C ASN A 472 -5.00 12.54 26.07
N HIS A 473 -4.93 13.85 26.33
CA HIS A 473 -6.05 14.76 26.11
C HIS A 473 -6.48 14.85 24.63
N ILE A 474 -5.55 14.74 23.68
CA ILE A 474 -5.86 14.67 22.23
C ILE A 474 -6.66 13.40 21.91
N ILE A 475 -6.33 12.29 22.56
CA ILE A 475 -6.96 10.98 22.33
C ILE A 475 -8.36 10.91 22.95
N THR A 476 -8.55 11.53 24.12
CA THR A 476 -9.79 11.40 24.89
C THR A 476 -10.83 12.49 24.59
N LYS A 477 -10.42 13.62 24.01
CA LYS A 477 -11.37 14.69 23.65
C LYS A 477 -12.19 14.36 22.41
N ALA A 478 -13.38 14.95 22.32
CA ALA A 478 -14.22 14.84 21.14
C ALA A 478 -13.54 15.52 19.92
N PRO A 479 -13.57 14.90 18.73
CA PRO A 479 -12.97 15.47 17.54
C PRO A 479 -13.80 16.67 17.01
N SER A 480 -13.09 17.66 16.47
CA SER A 480 -13.66 18.93 15.99
C SER A 480 -12.72 19.64 15.02
N ALA A 481 -13.29 20.28 14.00
CA ALA A 481 -12.58 21.17 13.08
C ALA A 481 -12.42 22.63 13.60
N GLU A 482 -13.12 22.99 14.68
CA GLU A 482 -13.10 24.34 15.29
C GLU A 482 -13.28 25.50 14.28
N LEU A 483 -14.22 25.35 13.33
CA LEU A 483 -14.55 26.37 12.31
C LEU A 483 -15.71 27.29 12.72
N ARG A 484 -16.46 26.90 13.75
CA ARG A 484 -17.53 27.70 14.37
C ARG A 484 -17.61 27.43 15.88
N PRO A 485 -18.31 28.26 16.67
CA PRO A 485 -18.39 28.09 18.12
C PRO A 485 -18.94 26.71 18.54
N ASN A 486 -18.26 26.05 19.48
CA ASN A 486 -18.65 24.76 20.08
C ASN A 486 -18.87 23.60 19.10
N GLN A 487 -18.28 23.65 17.90
CA GLN A 487 -18.40 22.60 16.89
C GLN A 487 -17.88 21.24 17.38
N LYS A 488 -18.60 20.17 17.07
CA LYS A 488 -18.14 18.77 17.17
C LYS A 488 -18.44 18.03 15.88
N ASP A 489 -17.67 16.99 15.57
CA ASP A 489 -17.95 16.19 14.38
C ASP A 489 -19.29 15.44 14.48
N SER A 490 -19.70 15.07 15.71
CA SER A 490 -21.01 14.50 16.01
C SER A 490 -22.20 15.40 15.65
N ASP A 491 -21.97 16.69 15.41
CA ASP A 491 -23.01 17.60 14.93
C ASP A 491 -23.40 17.31 13.47
N SER A 492 -22.49 16.68 12.70
CA SER A 492 -22.63 16.45 11.25
C SER A 492 -22.51 14.99 10.85
N LEU A 493 -21.86 14.15 11.67
CA LEU A 493 -21.59 12.75 11.42
C LEU A 493 -22.21 11.84 12.49
N PRO A 494 -22.55 10.58 12.16
CA PRO A 494 -22.85 9.55 13.15
C PRO A 494 -21.63 9.26 14.06
N ASP A 495 -21.83 8.44 15.09
CA ASP A 495 -20.71 7.89 15.87
C ASP A 495 -19.73 7.15 14.94
N TYR A 496 -18.43 7.32 15.18
CA TYR A 496 -17.40 6.74 14.32
C TYR A 496 -17.39 5.20 14.33
N GLY A 497 -17.87 4.55 15.40
CA GLY A 497 -18.01 3.10 15.45
C GLY A 497 -19.02 2.59 14.41
N ASP A 498 -20.21 3.19 14.38
CA ASP A 498 -21.23 2.85 13.39
C ASP A 498 -20.84 3.30 11.99
N LEU A 499 -20.29 4.52 11.87
CA LEU A 499 -19.84 5.07 10.59
C LEU A 499 -18.77 4.19 9.95
N ASP A 500 -17.68 3.90 10.65
CA ASP A 500 -16.57 3.13 10.10
C ASP A 500 -16.98 1.69 9.79
N THR A 501 -17.86 1.09 10.59
CA THR A 501 -18.40 -0.24 10.28
C THR A 501 -19.18 -0.21 8.98
N ILE A 502 -20.17 0.68 8.84
CA ILE A 502 -20.96 0.79 7.60
C ILE A 502 -20.07 1.11 6.39
N LEU A 503 -19.07 1.98 6.57
CA LEU A 503 -18.11 2.30 5.51
C LEU A 503 -17.26 1.10 5.11
N PHE A 504 -16.78 0.30 6.07
CA PHE A 504 -16.00 -0.91 5.81
C PHE A 504 -16.85 -1.94 5.04
N GLU A 505 -18.06 -2.24 5.53
CA GLU A 505 -18.97 -3.19 4.89
C GLU A 505 -19.31 -2.76 3.44
N TYR A 506 -19.54 -1.46 3.23
CA TYR A 506 -19.91 -0.93 1.91
C TYR A 506 -18.72 -0.80 0.95
N ILE A 507 -17.56 -0.34 1.43
CA ILE A 507 -16.41 -0.03 0.57
C ILE A 507 -15.54 -1.26 0.37
N GLU A 508 -15.12 -1.90 1.45
CA GLU A 508 -14.13 -3.00 1.42
C GLU A 508 -14.80 -4.33 1.11
N ASP A 509 -15.84 -4.69 1.86
CA ASP A 509 -16.58 -5.94 1.65
C ASP A 509 -17.62 -5.86 0.54
N ARG A 510 -17.89 -4.65 0.04
CA ARG A 510 -18.77 -4.37 -1.10
C ARG A 510 -20.18 -4.95 -0.91
N LEU A 511 -20.68 -4.91 0.33
CA LEU A 511 -22.05 -5.32 0.64
C LEU A 511 -23.06 -4.34 0.05
N ASP A 512 -24.18 -4.88 -0.41
CA ASP A 512 -25.33 -4.09 -0.85
C ASP A 512 -26.03 -3.41 0.34
N PRO A 513 -26.76 -2.31 0.12
CA PRO A 513 -27.45 -1.59 1.19
C PRO A 513 -28.36 -2.48 2.04
N LYS A 514 -29.05 -3.45 1.41
CA LYS A 514 -29.95 -4.39 2.11
C LYS A 514 -29.19 -5.37 3.00
N GLU A 515 -27.99 -5.78 2.60
CA GLU A 515 -27.15 -6.67 3.39
C GLU A 515 -26.65 -5.94 4.64
N ILE A 516 -26.23 -4.68 4.50
CA ILE A 516 -25.81 -3.85 5.64
C ILE A 516 -26.97 -3.61 6.62
N ILE A 517 -28.19 -3.36 6.12
CA ILE A 517 -29.38 -3.23 6.99
C ILE A 517 -29.67 -4.55 7.71
N ALA A 518 -29.48 -5.69 7.04
CA ALA A 518 -29.67 -7.01 7.65
C ALA A 518 -28.67 -7.31 8.78
N LEU A 519 -27.54 -6.58 8.87
CA LEU A 519 -26.62 -6.64 10.00
C LEU A 519 -27.17 -5.93 11.26
N GLY A 520 -28.31 -5.23 11.16
CA GLY A 520 -28.99 -4.59 12.29
C GLY A 520 -28.86 -3.06 12.34
N TYR A 521 -28.27 -2.43 11.32
CA TYR A 521 -28.17 -0.97 11.22
C TYR A 521 -29.47 -0.32 10.74
N ASP A 522 -29.78 0.86 11.28
CA ASP A 522 -30.96 1.63 10.87
C ASP A 522 -30.90 2.01 9.38
N GLU A 523 -32.00 1.77 8.67
CA GLU A 523 -32.09 2.01 7.22
C GLU A 523 -31.82 3.47 6.85
N LYS A 524 -32.27 4.45 7.65
CA LYS A 524 -32.04 5.87 7.35
C LYS A 524 -30.57 6.23 7.54
N LEU A 525 -29.92 5.65 8.54
CA LEU A 525 -28.49 5.83 8.78
C LEU A 525 -27.66 5.28 7.62
N VAL A 526 -27.92 4.02 7.21
CA VAL A 526 -27.24 3.37 6.07
C VAL A 526 -27.43 4.21 4.81
N ASN A 527 -28.67 4.54 4.45
CA ASN A 527 -28.96 5.33 3.26
C ASN A 527 -28.29 6.72 3.29
N ARG A 528 -28.21 7.37 4.45
CA ARG A 528 -27.52 8.66 4.61
C ARG A 528 -26.02 8.53 4.37
N ILE A 529 -25.36 7.54 4.98
CA ILE A 529 -23.90 7.35 4.84
C ILE A 529 -23.55 7.02 3.39
N LEU A 530 -24.24 6.06 2.78
CA LEU A 530 -24.00 5.66 1.38
C LEU A 530 -24.22 6.83 0.42
N ARG A 531 -25.24 7.66 0.69
CA ARG A 531 -25.45 8.91 -0.05
C ARG A 531 -24.27 9.85 0.06
N LEU A 532 -23.80 10.11 1.28
CA LEU A 532 -22.63 10.96 1.51
C LEU A 532 -21.40 10.41 0.81
N VAL A 533 -21.22 9.08 0.77
CA VAL A 533 -20.13 8.45 0.01
C VAL A 533 -20.25 8.84 -1.46
N ASN A 534 -21.38 8.58 -2.11
CA ASN A 534 -21.48 8.74 -3.56
C ASN A 534 -21.46 10.21 -4.02
N ILE A 535 -22.10 11.13 -3.31
CA ILE A 535 -22.13 12.54 -3.73
C ILE A 535 -20.77 13.25 -3.58
N ASN A 536 -19.83 12.69 -2.83
CA ASN A 536 -18.52 13.27 -2.58
C ASN A 536 -17.40 12.69 -3.46
N GLU A 537 -17.74 11.92 -4.49
CA GLU A 537 -16.77 11.36 -5.44
C GLU A 537 -15.95 12.47 -6.13
N TYR A 538 -16.56 13.61 -6.43
CA TYR A 538 -15.87 14.76 -7.03
C TYR A 538 -14.75 15.34 -6.15
N LYS A 539 -14.88 15.23 -4.81
CA LYS A 539 -13.84 15.68 -3.88
C LYS A 539 -12.66 14.70 -3.89
N ARG A 540 -12.95 13.40 -3.82
CA ARG A 540 -11.92 12.35 -3.79
C ARG A 540 -11.11 12.27 -5.08
N ASN A 541 -11.70 12.57 -6.22
CA ASN A 541 -10.98 12.62 -7.51
C ASN A 541 -9.93 13.75 -7.58
N GLN A 542 -9.99 14.74 -6.69
CA GLN A 542 -9.02 15.84 -6.61
C GLN A 542 -8.06 15.69 -5.43
N PHE A 543 -8.15 14.57 -4.71
CA PHE A 543 -7.36 14.34 -3.52
C PHE A 543 -5.94 13.93 -3.87
N CYS A 544 -4.99 14.27 -2.99
CA CYS A 544 -3.59 13.87 -3.19
C CYS A 544 -3.43 12.35 -3.08
N PRO A 545 -2.31 11.78 -3.59
CA PRO A 545 -2.04 10.36 -3.47
C PRO A 545 -2.12 9.85 -2.03
N ILE A 546 -2.66 8.65 -1.83
CA ILE A 546 -2.94 8.05 -0.52
C ILE A 546 -2.06 6.83 -0.32
N ILE A 547 -1.38 6.72 0.83
CA ILE A 547 -0.70 5.48 1.22
C ILE A 547 -1.77 4.41 1.51
N ARG A 548 -1.88 3.39 0.66
CA ARG A 548 -2.86 2.31 0.77
C ARG A 548 -2.44 1.28 1.82
N VAL A 549 -3.36 0.91 2.69
CA VAL A 549 -3.17 -0.13 3.72
C VAL A 549 -4.32 -1.14 3.77
N SER A 550 -5.46 -0.83 3.15
CA SER A 550 -6.63 -1.71 3.02
C SER A 550 -6.67 -2.44 1.69
N TYR A 551 -7.51 -3.46 1.58
CA TYR A 551 -7.77 -4.16 0.30
C TYR A 551 -8.79 -3.44 -0.58
N LYS A 552 -9.34 -2.29 -0.15
CA LYS A 552 -10.10 -1.38 -1.02
C LYS A 552 -9.92 0.09 -0.62
N ALA A 553 -8.93 0.73 -1.22
CA ALA A 553 -8.61 2.13 -0.98
C ALA A 553 -9.31 3.08 -1.95
N PHE A 554 -9.48 4.35 -1.54
CA PHE A 554 -9.74 5.44 -2.47
C PHE A 554 -8.50 5.72 -3.34
N GLY A 555 -8.69 6.38 -4.49
CA GLY A 555 -7.62 6.54 -5.48
C GLY A 555 -7.49 5.30 -6.36
N VAL A 556 -6.29 4.73 -6.47
CA VAL A 556 -6.00 3.62 -7.39
C VAL A 556 -6.86 2.36 -7.18
N GLY A 557 -7.32 2.09 -5.94
CA GLY A 557 -8.10 0.88 -5.62
C GLY A 557 -9.60 0.97 -5.92
N ARG A 558 -10.17 2.16 -6.15
CA ARG A 558 -11.63 2.33 -6.30
C ARG A 558 -11.98 3.31 -7.40
N ARG A 559 -12.57 2.81 -8.49
CA ARG A 559 -12.98 3.58 -9.67
C ARG A 559 -14.49 3.78 -9.66
N MET A 560 -14.94 5.03 -9.51
CA MET A 560 -16.36 5.39 -9.52
C MET A 560 -16.62 6.60 -10.42
N PRO A 561 -17.79 6.69 -11.07
CA PRO A 561 -18.14 7.87 -11.84
C PRO A 561 -18.40 9.07 -10.94
N ILE A 562 -17.83 10.22 -11.29
CA ILE A 562 -18.20 11.51 -10.65
C ILE A 562 -19.64 11.87 -11.00
N VAL A 563 -20.02 11.70 -12.27
CA VAL A 563 -21.37 11.97 -12.77
C VAL A 563 -22.14 10.66 -12.76
N GLY A 564 -22.80 10.37 -11.64
CA GLY A 564 -23.62 9.18 -11.45
C GLY A 564 -24.87 9.48 -10.62
N LYS A 565 -25.95 8.73 -10.86
CA LYS A 565 -27.21 8.81 -10.11
C LYS A 565 -27.59 7.44 -9.56
N TYR A 566 -26.81 6.97 -8.58
CA TYR A 566 -27.04 5.74 -7.84
C TYR A 566 -26.73 6.01 -6.37
N LEU A 567 -27.70 5.78 -5.47
CA LEU A 567 -27.56 6.04 -4.04
C LEU A 567 -26.98 7.46 -3.77
N SER A 568 -27.51 8.49 -4.44
CA SER A 568 -26.95 9.86 -4.54
C SER A 568 -28.02 10.94 -4.31
#